data_AF-A0A2P2IBU2-F1
#
_entry.id   AF-A0A2P2IBU2-F1
#
_cell.length_a   1.000
_cell.length_b   1.000
_cell.length_c   1.000
_cell.angle_alpha   90.00
_cell.angle_beta   90.00
_cell.angle_gamma   90.00
#
_symmetry.space_group_name_H-M   'P 1'
#
loop_
_entity.id
_entity.type
_entity.pdbx_description
1 polymer ?
#
loop_
_entity_poly.entity_id
_entity_poly.type
_entity_poly.pdbx_seq_one_letter_code
_entity_poly.pdbx_strand_id
1 'polypeptide(L)'
;NALRYFPVNLHKELAKEFAEELESYGHIYMYRLVPDIAMRAYPLSEYPCRSTQGGAIMLMIMNNLDPAVAQFPQELVTYGGNGQAFSNWAQFWVTMHYLSTMTE
;
A
#
# COMPACT_ATOMS: atom_id res chain seq x y z
N ASN A 1 -7.33 15.32 4.84
CA ASN A 1 -6.76 14.06 5.38
C ASN A 1 -5.81 13.35 4.41
N ALA A 2 -6.25 12.98 3.19
CA ALA A 2 -5.42 12.25 2.22
C ALA A 2 -4.10 12.96 1.82
N LEU A 3 -4.13 14.29 1.62
CA LEU A 3 -2.96 15.06 1.20
C LEU A 3 -1.79 15.09 2.20
N ARG A 4 -2.00 14.68 3.46
CA ARG A 4 -0.96 14.73 4.50
C ARG A 4 0.26 13.84 4.22
N TYR A 5 0.10 12.84 3.36
CA TYR A 5 1.17 11.94 2.96
C TYR A 5 2.12 12.56 1.91
N PHE A 6 1.78 13.73 1.36
CA PHE A 6 2.46 14.30 0.20
C PHE A 6 3.01 15.71 0.48
N PRO A 7 4.13 16.09 -0.15
CA PRO A 7 4.62 17.46 -0.17
C PRO A 7 3.58 18.47 -0.69
N VAL A 8 3.59 19.68 -0.12
CA VAL A 8 2.60 20.74 -0.41
C VAL A 8 2.57 21.13 -1.89
N ASN A 9 3.70 21.08 -2.59
CA ASN A 9 3.77 21.40 -4.02
C ASN A 9 2.97 20.43 -4.91
N LEU A 10 2.68 19.22 -4.43
CA LEU A 10 1.85 18.24 -5.15
C LEU A 10 0.36 18.39 -4.82
N HIS A 11 -0.01 19.15 -3.79
CA HIS A 11 -1.38 19.18 -3.27
C HIS A 11 -2.40 19.65 -4.31
N LYS A 12 -2.05 20.62 -5.15
CA LYS A 12 -2.99 21.14 -6.17
C LYS A 12 -3.42 20.07 -7.17
N GLU A 13 -2.47 19.24 -7.60
CA GLU A 13 -2.73 18.17 -8.56
C GLU A 13 -3.46 17.01 -7.88
N LEU A 14 -2.92 16.53 -6.76
CA LEU A 14 -3.46 15.38 -6.03
C LEU A 14 -4.83 15.65 -5.42
N ALA A 15 -5.16 16.90 -5.07
CA ALA A 15 -6.48 17.25 -4.57
C ALA A 15 -7.57 16.96 -5.60
N LYS A 16 -7.29 17.22 -6.88
CA LYS A 16 -8.24 16.95 -7.97
C LYS A 16 -8.41 15.45 -8.16
N GLU A 17 -7.31 14.71 -8.25
CA GLU A 17 -7.32 13.26 -8.41
C GLU A 17 -8.05 12.56 -7.24
N PHE A 18 -7.75 12.95 -6.01
CA PHE A 18 -8.40 12.37 -4.83
C PHE A 18 -9.88 12.75 -4.73
N ALA A 19 -10.29 13.91 -5.23
CA ALA A 19 -11.71 14.25 -5.34
C ALA A 19 -12.42 13.35 -6.35
N GLU A 20 -11.80 13.10 -7.51
CA GLU A 20 -12.33 12.19 -8.55
C GLU A 20 -12.44 10.74 -8.05
N GLU A 21 -11.44 10.24 -7.31
CA GLU A 21 -11.51 8.92 -6.68
C GLU A 21 -12.66 8.85 -5.66
N LEU A 22 -12.81 9.88 -4.82
CA LEU A 22 -13.87 9.92 -3.82
C LEU A 22 -15.26 9.94 -4.46
N GLU A 23 -15.44 10.67 -5.56
CA GLU A 23 -16.70 10.72 -6.31
C GLU A 23 -17.00 9.38 -7.03
N SER A 24 -15.97 8.77 -7.62
CA SER A 24 -16.13 7.57 -8.45
C SER A 24 -16.27 6.29 -7.62
N TYR A 25 -15.55 6.19 -6.50
CA TYR A 25 -15.41 4.95 -5.72
C TYR A 25 -15.91 5.08 -4.28
N GLY A 26 -16.24 6.29 -3.82
CA GLY A 26 -16.60 6.55 -2.43
C GLY A 26 -15.41 6.47 -1.46
N HIS A 27 -14.19 6.33 -1.97
CA HIS A 27 -12.95 6.19 -1.19
C HIS A 27 -11.75 6.72 -2.00
N ILE A 28 -10.74 7.22 -1.29
CA ILE A 28 -9.45 7.67 -1.84
C ILE A 28 -8.41 6.56 -1.59
N TYR A 29 -8.23 5.68 -2.56
CA TYR A 29 -7.26 4.58 -2.53
C TYR A 29 -5.85 5.04 -2.91
N MET A 30 -5.75 6.15 -3.64
CA MET A 30 -4.52 6.67 -4.23
C MET A 30 -3.95 5.71 -5.29
N TYR A 31 -4.76 5.37 -6.30
CA TYR A 31 -4.41 4.36 -7.32
C TYR A 31 -3.13 4.70 -8.09
N ARG A 32 -2.77 5.99 -8.19
CA ARG A 32 -1.48 6.44 -8.71
C ARG A 32 -0.27 5.75 -8.06
N LEU A 33 -0.42 5.31 -6.80
CA LEU A 33 0.66 4.69 -6.03
C LEU A 33 0.63 3.15 -6.03
N VAL A 34 -0.23 2.51 -6.84
CA VAL A 34 -0.17 1.05 -6.99
C VAL A 34 1.22 0.65 -7.53
N PRO A 35 1.95 -0.27 -6.87
CA PRO A 35 3.25 -0.69 -7.34
C PRO A 35 3.20 -1.39 -8.69
N ASP A 36 4.14 -1.09 -9.58
CA ASP A 36 4.33 -1.80 -10.85
C ASP A 36 5.15 -3.09 -10.69
N ILE A 37 4.97 -3.78 -9.57
CA ILE A 37 5.54 -5.10 -9.31
C ILE A 37 4.40 -6.06 -9.04
N ALA A 38 4.55 -7.32 -9.45
CA ALA A 38 3.57 -8.34 -9.12
C ALA A 38 3.41 -8.43 -7.60
N MET A 39 2.21 -8.14 -7.11
CA MET A 39 1.89 -8.22 -5.69
C MET A 39 1.76 -9.70 -5.32
N ARG A 40 2.77 -10.23 -4.63
CA ARG A 40 2.83 -11.61 -4.14
C ARG A 40 3.91 -11.74 -3.09
N ALA A 41 3.93 -12.84 -2.35
CA ALA A 41 5.08 -13.18 -1.54
C ALA A 41 6.30 -13.53 -2.42
N TYR A 42 7.43 -12.89 -2.13
CA TYR A 42 8.76 -13.26 -2.63
C TYR A 42 9.56 -14.01 -1.55
N PRO A 43 10.64 -14.74 -1.91
CA PRO A 43 11.62 -15.22 -0.95
C PRO A 43 12.15 -14.12 -0.04
N LEU A 44 12.36 -14.42 1.24
CA LEU A 44 12.77 -13.43 2.26
C LEU A 44 14.07 -12.69 1.88
N SER A 45 14.99 -13.37 1.18
CA SER A 45 16.26 -12.80 0.71
C SER A 45 16.10 -11.73 -0.38
N GLU A 46 14.93 -11.60 -1.00
CA GLU A 46 14.67 -10.61 -2.06
C GLU A 46 14.13 -9.28 -1.51
N TYR A 47 13.75 -9.23 -0.22
CA TYR A 47 13.26 -7.98 0.36
C TYR A 47 14.44 -7.06 0.69
N PRO A 48 14.39 -5.79 0.26
CA PRO A 48 15.40 -4.81 0.63
C PRO A 48 15.15 -4.38 2.08
N CYS A 49 15.62 -5.15 3.05
CA CYS A 49 15.44 -4.88 4.48
C CYS A 49 16.75 -4.99 5.27
N ARG A 50 16.86 -4.24 6.35
CA ARG A 50 17.99 -4.31 7.29
C ARG A 50 17.83 -5.37 8.38
N SER A 51 16.59 -5.75 8.70
CA SER A 51 16.28 -6.80 9.67
C SER A 51 15.45 -7.91 9.02
N THR A 52 15.75 -9.15 9.38
CA THR A 52 15.02 -10.34 8.91
C THR A 52 13.54 -10.28 9.31
N GLN A 53 13.26 -9.75 10.50
CA GLN A 53 11.91 -9.55 11.04
C GLN A 53 11.13 -8.52 10.20
N GLY A 54 11.77 -7.41 9.80
CA GLY A 54 11.17 -6.42 8.90
C GLY A 54 10.82 -7.04 7.55
N GLY A 55 11.74 -7.79 6.95
CA GLY A 55 11.50 -8.53 5.71
C GLY A 55 10.36 -9.55 5.82
N ALA A 56 10.27 -10.27 6.94
CA ALA A 56 9.20 -11.23 7.16
C ALA A 56 7.81 -10.56 7.23
N ILE A 57 7.72 -9.37 7.85
CA ILE A 57 6.47 -8.59 7.87
C ILE A 57 6.13 -8.09 6.46
N MET A 58 7.10 -7.58 5.71
CA MET A 58 6.91 -7.16 4.31
C MET A 58 6.37 -8.30 3.45
N LEU A 59 6.89 -9.52 3.63
CA LEU A 59 6.42 -10.71 2.96
C LEU A 59 4.96 -11.02 3.28
N MET A 60 4.60 -11.01 4.55
CA MET A 60 3.22 -11.27 4.98
C MET A 60 2.25 -10.20 4.45
N ILE A 61 2.68 -8.93 4.40
CA ILE A 61 1.89 -7.85 3.80
C ILE A 61 1.65 -8.10 2.31
N MET A 62 2.69 -8.42 1.54
CA MET A 62 2.53 -8.68 0.11
C MET A 62 1.71 -9.92 -0.18
N ASN A 63 1.81 -10.96 0.65
CA ASN A 63 0.93 -12.14 0.57
C ASN A 63 -0.54 -11.78 0.77
N ASN A 64 -0.84 -10.94 1.75
CA ASN A 64 -2.21 -10.50 2.02
C ASN A 64 -2.83 -9.72 0.85
N LEU A 65 -2.00 -9.07 0.02
CA LEU A 65 -2.42 -8.28 -1.13
C LEU A 65 -2.25 -9.01 -2.47
N ASP A 66 -1.84 -10.28 -2.45
CA ASP A 66 -1.69 -11.09 -3.66
C ASP A 66 -3.05 -11.30 -4.34
N PRO A 67 -3.21 -11.07 -5.66
CA PRO A 67 -4.47 -11.33 -6.37
C PRO A 67 -5.00 -12.76 -6.26
N ALA A 68 -4.15 -13.74 -5.94
CA ALA A 68 -4.56 -15.12 -5.66
C ALA A 68 -5.11 -15.32 -4.24
N VAL A 69 -4.91 -14.35 -3.34
CA VAL A 69 -5.29 -14.40 -1.91
C VAL A 69 -6.35 -13.35 -1.58
N ALA A 70 -6.14 -12.11 -2.00
CA ALA A 70 -6.97 -10.95 -1.70
C ALA A 70 -8.26 -10.94 -2.52
N GLN A 71 -9.36 -10.56 -1.87
CA GLN A 71 -10.65 -10.40 -2.54
C GLN A 71 -10.68 -9.20 -3.50
N PHE A 72 -10.13 -8.06 -3.07
CA PHE A 72 -10.00 -6.84 -3.89
C PHE A 72 -8.60 -6.23 -3.69
N PRO A 73 -7.56 -6.72 -4.39
CA PRO A 73 -6.17 -6.37 -4.13
C PRO A 73 -5.85 -4.89 -4.37
N GLN A 74 -6.45 -4.26 -5.38
CA GLN A 74 -6.21 -2.84 -5.70
C GLN A 74 -6.81 -1.91 -4.64
N GLU A 75 -7.90 -2.34 -4.02
CA GLU A 75 -8.61 -1.68 -2.93
C GLU A 75 -8.05 -2.06 -1.55
N LEU A 76 -6.96 -2.83 -1.52
CA LEU A 76 -6.26 -3.29 -0.33
C LEU A 76 -7.12 -4.18 0.59
N VAL A 77 -8.17 -4.81 0.05
CA VAL A 77 -9.10 -5.67 0.78
C VAL A 77 -8.69 -7.14 0.66
N THR A 78 -8.44 -7.76 1.80
CA THR A 78 -8.04 -9.17 1.88
C THR A 78 -9.25 -10.11 1.89
N TYR A 79 -10.24 -9.87 2.75
CA TYR A 79 -11.43 -10.70 2.88
C TYR A 79 -12.63 -9.92 3.45
N GLY A 80 -13.81 -10.54 3.43
CA GLY A 80 -15.00 -10.02 4.10
C GLY A 80 -15.59 -8.76 3.48
N GLY A 81 -15.25 -8.44 2.23
CA GLY A 81 -15.73 -7.27 1.50
C GLY A 81 -15.11 -5.94 1.93
N ASN A 82 -14.77 -5.76 3.21
CA ASN A 82 -14.18 -4.52 3.75
C ASN A 82 -12.98 -4.76 4.69
N GLY A 83 -12.46 -5.98 4.80
CA GLY A 83 -11.27 -6.32 5.58
C GLY A 83 -9.99 -5.79 4.93
N GLN A 84 -9.76 -4.48 5.03
CA GLN A 84 -8.62 -3.80 4.44
C GLN A 84 -7.33 -3.98 5.25
N ALA A 85 -6.22 -4.26 4.56
CA ALA A 85 -4.87 -4.24 5.14
C ALA A 85 -4.39 -2.80 5.37
N PHE A 86 -4.72 -1.91 4.44
CA PHE A 86 -4.43 -0.48 4.53
C PHE A 86 -5.60 0.31 3.96
N SER A 87 -5.75 1.55 4.42
CA SER A 87 -6.78 2.43 3.86
C SER A 87 -6.40 2.95 2.47
N ASN A 88 -5.12 3.10 2.15
CA ASN A 88 -4.67 3.63 0.85
C ASN A 88 -3.22 3.24 0.56
N TRP A 89 -2.81 3.36 -0.70
CA TRP A 89 -1.49 2.96 -1.16
C TRP A 89 -0.34 3.80 -0.59
N ALA A 90 -0.57 5.03 -0.14
CA ALA A 90 0.47 5.78 0.57
C ALA A 90 0.84 5.12 1.91
N GLN A 91 -0.13 4.55 2.64
CA GLN A 91 0.15 3.80 3.87
C GLN A 91 0.96 2.54 3.60
N PHE A 92 0.68 1.83 2.50
CA PHE A 92 1.49 0.69 2.06
C PHE A 92 2.95 1.13 1.89
N TRP A 93 3.22 2.16 1.06
CA TRP A 93 4.61 2.60 0.80
C TRP A 93 5.34 3.09 2.04
N VAL A 94 4.68 3.88 2.89
CA VAL A 94 5.29 4.35 4.14
C VAL A 94 5.64 3.18 5.05
N THR A 95 4.75 2.18 5.16
CA THR A 95 4.98 0.96 5.96
C THR A 95 6.16 0.16 5.39
N MET A 96 6.16 -0.11 4.09
CA MET A 96 7.24 -0.85 3.42
C MET A 96 8.58 -0.12 3.56
N HIS A 97 8.59 1.21 3.47
CA HIS A 97 9.79 2.01 3.70
C HIS A 97 10.32 1.88 5.14
N TYR A 98 9.46 1.99 6.15
CA TYR A 98 9.91 1.82 7.53
C TYR A 98 10.39 0.39 7.84
N LEU A 99 9.69 -0.63 7.34
CA LEU A 99 10.14 -2.02 7.47
C LEU A 99 11.48 -2.27 6.77
N SER A 100 11.74 -1.60 5.65
CA SER A 100 13.01 -1.71 4.92
C SER A 100 14.20 -1.10 5.67
N THR A 101 13.97 -0.07 6.48
CA THR A 101 15.02 0.74 7.11
C THR A 101 15.20 0.49 8.60
N MET A 102 14.21 -0.12 9.26
CA MET A 102 14.26 -0.39 10.69
C MET A 102 15.36 -1.40 11.06
N THR A 103 15.93 -1.20 12.23
CA THR A 103 16.86 -2.12 12.89
C THR A 103 16.11 -2.89 13.99
N GLU A 104 16.77 -3.86 14.64
CA GLU A 104 16.23 -4.55 15.82
C GLU A 104 15.78 -3.59 16.93
#